data_AF-A0A8C2V3Q3-F1
#
_entry.id   AF-A0A8C2V3Q3-F1
#
_cell.length_a   1.000
_cell.length_b   1.000
_cell.length_c   1.000
_cell.angle_alpha   90.00
_cell.angle_beta   90.00
_cell.angle_gamma   90.00
#
_symmetry.space_group_name_H-M   'P 1'
#
loop_
_entity.id
_entity.type
_entity.pdbx_description
1 polymer ?
#
loop_
_entity_poly.entity_id
_entity_poly.type
_entity_poly.pdbx_seq_one_letter_code
_entity_poly.pdbx_strand_id
1 'polypeptide(L)'
;MVHCGCALFRKYGNFIDNLRLFTKGGSGGMGYPRLGGEGGKGGDVWVVAHKTMTLKQLKNKYPQKRFVAGGGTNSRINALKGSKGKDCEIPVPVGISVTDENGKIIVTTLKPELGKVMYDDFKQISVADLPGLIEGAHMNKGMGHKFLKHIERTNQLLFVVDISGFQLSSRTKYRSAFETIILLTKELELYKEELQMKPALLAVNKMDLPNAPEKFHELMSQLQNPKAFLHLFEKNMIPDR
;
A
#
# COMPACT_ATOMS: atom_id res chain seq x y z
N MET A 1 -12.30 -20.52 -0.78
CA MET A 1 -12.61 -21.16 0.53
C MET A 1 -11.60 -20.73 1.59
N VAL A 2 -11.99 -20.08 2.70
CA VAL A 2 -11.02 -19.62 3.72
C VAL A 2 -10.49 -20.83 4.50
N HIS A 3 -9.28 -21.28 4.14
CA HIS A 3 -8.57 -22.32 4.88
C HIS A 3 -8.04 -21.73 6.19
N CYS A 4 -8.59 -22.18 7.33
CA CYS A 4 -7.87 -22.14 8.60
C CYS A 4 -6.78 -23.21 8.54
N GLY A 5 -5.60 -22.85 8.03
CA GLY A 5 -4.48 -23.77 7.85
C GLY A 5 -3.15 -23.07 8.09
N CYS A 6 -2.32 -23.70 8.92
CA CYS A 6 -0.98 -23.36 9.37
C CYS A 6 -0.19 -22.35 8.53
N ALA A 7 0.47 -21.42 9.24
CA ALA A 7 1.44 -20.46 8.73
C ALA A 7 2.56 -21.15 7.91
N LEU A 8 2.29 -21.36 6.63
CA LEU A 8 3.30 -21.65 5.63
C LEU A 8 3.97 -20.34 5.26
N PHE A 9 5.11 -20.07 5.90
CA PHE A 9 6.06 -19.07 5.44
C PHE A 9 6.56 -19.45 4.05
N ARG A 10 5.87 -19.03 3.00
CA ARG A 10 6.31 -19.19 1.62
C ARG A 10 7.01 -17.92 1.15
N LYS A 11 8.26 -18.08 0.69
CA LYS A 11 9.12 -17.02 0.18
C LYS A 11 8.45 -16.27 -0.97
N TYR A 12 8.16 -14.98 -0.76
CA TYR A 12 7.70 -14.05 -1.79
C TYR A 12 8.76 -13.92 -2.89
N GLY A 13 8.54 -14.57 -4.03
CA GLY A 13 9.56 -14.72 -5.08
C GLY A 13 9.78 -13.52 -6.00
N ASN A 14 8.97 -12.45 -5.96
CA ASN A 14 9.04 -11.43 -7.03
C ASN A 14 8.58 -10.00 -6.70
N PHE A 15 8.07 -9.73 -5.50
CA PHE A 15 7.63 -8.39 -5.07
C PHE A 15 8.77 -7.67 -4.32
N ILE A 16 9.06 -6.43 -4.71
CA ILE A 16 10.05 -5.58 -4.06
C ILE A 16 9.30 -4.48 -3.33
N ASP A 17 9.26 -4.58 -2.01
CA ASP A 17 8.57 -3.61 -1.17
C ASP A 17 9.46 -2.40 -0.84
N ASN A 18 10.75 -2.67 -0.59
CA ASN A 18 11.76 -1.67 -0.25
C ASN A 18 12.89 -1.62 -1.29
N LEU A 19 13.28 -0.41 -1.69
CA LEU A 19 14.41 -0.18 -2.57
C LEU A 19 15.27 0.96 -2.03
N ARG A 20 16.49 0.62 -1.60
CA ARG A 20 17.48 1.63 -1.20
C ARG A 20 18.16 2.21 -2.43
N LEU A 21 18.13 3.53 -2.56
CA LEU A 21 18.75 4.29 -3.63
C LEU A 21 19.84 5.20 -3.04
N PHE A 22 20.90 5.44 -3.80
CA PHE A 22 21.86 6.48 -3.50
C PHE A 22 21.45 7.74 -4.27
N THR A 23 21.23 8.84 -3.54
CA THR A 23 20.89 10.13 -4.11
C THR A 23 21.89 11.18 -3.69
N LYS A 24 22.37 12.00 -4.63
CA LYS A 24 23.27 13.12 -4.32
C LYS A 24 22.90 14.34 -5.16
N GLY A 25 22.69 15.48 -4.50
CA GLY A 25 22.54 16.76 -5.16
C GLY A 25 23.81 17.19 -5.90
N GLY A 26 23.66 18.04 -6.89
CA GLY A 26 24.78 18.63 -7.61
C GLY A 26 25.63 19.49 -6.68
N SER A 27 26.94 19.47 -6.87
CA SER A 27 27.82 20.45 -6.22
C SER A 27 27.58 21.84 -6.80
N GLY A 28 27.69 22.89 -5.98
CA GLY A 28 27.75 24.26 -6.48
C GLY A 28 29.02 24.49 -7.31
N GLY A 29 28.92 25.37 -8.31
CA GLY A 29 30.07 25.85 -9.05
C GLY A 29 30.93 26.78 -8.19
N MET A 30 32.21 26.87 -8.51
CA MET A 30 33.13 27.83 -7.90
C MET A 30 32.88 29.23 -8.46
N GLY A 31 32.83 30.22 -7.57
CA GLY A 31 32.81 31.64 -7.95
C GLY A 31 34.17 32.14 -8.44
N TYR A 32 34.21 33.37 -8.92
CA TYR A 32 35.43 34.09 -9.28
C TYR A 32 35.56 35.35 -8.40
N PRO A 33 36.06 35.23 -7.15
CA PRO A 33 35.93 36.27 -6.12
C PRO A 33 36.57 37.61 -6.50
N ARG A 34 37.69 37.58 -7.25
CA ARG A 34 38.42 38.79 -7.68
C ARG A 34 37.58 39.75 -8.52
N LEU A 35 36.55 39.24 -9.20
CA LEU A 35 35.63 40.02 -10.03
C LEU A 35 34.19 39.94 -9.52
N GLY A 36 33.98 39.46 -8.29
CA GLY A 36 32.63 39.26 -7.73
C GLY A 36 31.81 38.18 -8.43
N GLY A 37 32.44 37.22 -9.10
CA GLY A 37 31.72 36.14 -9.78
C GLY A 37 31.11 35.11 -8.82
N GLU A 38 29.85 34.76 -9.03
CA GLU A 38 29.08 33.77 -8.26
C GLU A 38 28.90 32.46 -9.03
N GLY A 39 29.36 31.35 -8.45
CA GLY A 39 29.19 30.03 -9.06
C GLY A 39 27.73 29.58 -9.08
N GLY A 40 27.38 28.78 -10.08
CA GLY A 40 26.01 28.31 -10.26
C GLY A 40 25.59 27.31 -9.18
N LYS A 41 24.30 27.30 -8.81
CA LYS A 41 23.76 26.29 -7.88
C LYS A 41 23.87 24.89 -8.51
N GLY A 42 24.19 23.89 -7.71
CA GLY A 42 24.07 22.48 -8.14
C GLY A 42 22.62 22.09 -8.45
N GLY A 43 22.46 21.07 -9.29
CA GLY A 43 21.15 20.50 -9.60
C GLY A 43 20.53 19.80 -8.39
N ASP A 44 19.21 19.80 -8.33
CA ASP A 44 18.43 19.15 -7.28
C ASP A 44 18.03 17.72 -7.73
N VAL A 45 17.75 16.83 -6.78
CA VAL A 45 17.23 15.48 -7.06
C VAL A 45 15.76 15.45 -6.68
N TRP A 46 14.91 15.15 -7.66
CA TRP A 46 13.46 15.12 -7.51
C TRP A 46 12.93 13.71 -7.55
N VAL A 47 11.94 13.41 -6.72
CA VAL A 47 11.20 12.15 -6.77
C VAL A 47 9.88 12.42 -7.49
N VAL A 48 9.68 11.77 -8.64
CA VAL A 48 8.54 12.03 -9.53
C VAL A 48 7.64 10.80 -9.57
N ALA A 49 6.37 10.99 -9.21
CA ALA A 49 5.42 9.89 -9.10
C ALA A 49 4.77 9.53 -10.45
N HIS A 50 4.90 8.27 -10.86
CA HIS A 50 4.29 7.70 -12.07
C HIS A 50 3.28 6.61 -11.71
N LYS A 51 2.09 6.64 -12.35
CA LYS A 51 0.99 5.70 -12.04
C LYS A 51 1.23 4.27 -12.54
N THR A 52 1.94 4.12 -13.65
CA THR A 52 2.13 2.85 -14.38
C THR A 52 3.43 2.11 -14.04
N MET A 53 4.22 2.60 -13.07
CA MET A 53 5.53 2.05 -12.74
C MET A 53 5.54 1.26 -11.42
N THR A 54 6.38 0.22 -11.31
CA THR A 54 6.64 -0.53 -10.05
C THR A 54 8.08 -0.38 -9.56
N LEU A 55 8.35 -0.67 -8.28
CA LEU A 55 9.72 -0.65 -7.73
C LEU A 55 10.65 -1.68 -8.37
N LYS A 56 10.09 -2.80 -8.82
CA LYS A 56 10.84 -3.82 -9.58
C LYS A 56 11.32 -3.27 -10.91
N GLN A 57 10.45 -2.60 -11.66
CA GLN A 57 10.81 -1.94 -12.91
C GLN A 57 11.88 -0.86 -12.69
N LEU A 58 11.77 -0.08 -11.61
CA LEU A 58 12.78 0.91 -11.23
C LEU A 58 14.15 0.27 -10.97
N LYS A 59 14.21 -0.81 -10.19
CA LYS A 59 15.45 -1.55 -9.93
C LYS A 59 16.07 -2.10 -11.22
N ASN A 60 15.24 -2.65 -12.11
CA ASN A 60 15.70 -3.25 -13.36
C ASN A 60 16.22 -2.18 -14.35
N LYS A 61 15.53 -1.03 -14.42
CA LYS A 61 15.91 0.09 -15.29
C LYS A 61 17.17 0.81 -14.79
N TYR A 62 17.37 0.86 -13.47
CA TYR A 62 18.50 1.53 -12.83
C TYR A 62 19.27 0.56 -11.92
N PRO A 63 20.03 -0.39 -12.49
CA PRO A 63 20.73 -1.43 -11.72
C PRO A 63 21.79 -0.85 -10.77
N GLN A 64 22.40 0.29 -11.11
CA GLN A 64 23.35 0.99 -10.25
C GLN A 64 22.70 1.70 -9.05
N LYS A 65 21.38 1.87 -9.04
CA LYS A 65 20.59 2.52 -7.97
C LYS A 65 21.13 3.89 -7.53
N ARG A 66 21.84 4.59 -8.43
CA ARG A 66 22.57 5.82 -8.13
C ARG A 66 22.02 6.95 -8.99
N PHE A 67 21.52 8.00 -8.33
CA PHE A 67 20.95 9.20 -8.94
C PHE A 67 21.71 10.42 -8.44
N VAL A 68 22.45 11.07 -9.33
CA VAL A 68 23.29 12.23 -9.01
C VAL A 68 22.92 13.36 -9.93
N ALA A 69 22.56 14.51 -9.36
CA ALA A 69 22.28 15.71 -10.13
C ALA A 69 23.58 16.37 -10.62
N GLY A 70 23.49 17.10 -11.73
CA GLY A 70 24.62 17.78 -12.34
C GLY A 70 25.16 18.92 -11.46
N GLY A 71 26.47 19.12 -11.46
CA GLY A 71 27.08 20.26 -10.79
C GLY A 71 26.71 21.59 -11.45
N GLY A 72 26.67 22.66 -10.66
CA GLY A 72 26.58 24.02 -11.16
C GLY A 72 27.86 24.43 -11.86
N THR A 73 27.77 25.34 -12.83
CA THR A 73 28.95 25.78 -13.57
C THR A 73 29.73 26.83 -12.80
N ASN A 74 31.05 26.82 -12.96
CA ASN A 74 31.93 27.81 -12.35
C ASN A 74 31.80 29.16 -13.05
N SER A 75 31.93 30.25 -12.31
CA SER A 75 32.11 31.58 -12.88
C SER A 75 33.42 31.68 -13.64
N ARG A 76 33.44 32.50 -14.68
CA ARG A 76 34.64 32.83 -15.46
C ARG A 76 34.72 34.34 -15.67
N ILE A 77 35.88 34.82 -16.10
CA ILE A 77 36.12 36.24 -16.38
C ILE A 77 35.06 36.79 -17.36
N ASN A 78 34.68 36.02 -18.37
CA ASN A 78 33.69 36.41 -19.37
C ASN A 78 32.23 36.05 -18.99
N ALA A 79 32.02 35.40 -17.84
CA ALA A 79 30.71 34.93 -17.38
C ALA A 79 30.72 34.84 -15.84
N LEU A 80 30.49 35.99 -15.19
CA LEU A 80 30.60 36.11 -13.73
C LEU A 80 29.55 35.30 -12.97
N LYS A 81 28.42 34.96 -13.59
CA LYS A 81 27.37 34.14 -12.98
C LYS A 81 27.34 32.74 -13.59
N GLY A 82 27.52 31.72 -12.75
CA GLY A 82 27.38 30.33 -13.14
C GLY A 82 25.91 29.91 -13.30
N SER A 83 25.66 29.02 -14.24
CA SER A 83 24.36 28.41 -14.51
C SER A 83 24.05 27.26 -13.54
N LYS A 84 22.76 27.05 -13.25
CA LYS A 84 22.30 25.93 -12.43
C LYS A 84 22.70 24.59 -13.09
N GLY A 85 23.13 23.64 -12.27
CA GLY A 85 23.34 22.26 -12.69
C GLY A 85 22.04 21.56 -13.08
N LYS A 86 22.14 20.51 -13.92
CA LYS A 86 20.97 19.77 -14.40
C LYS A 86 20.35 18.95 -13.26
N ASP A 87 19.06 19.14 -13.02
CA ASP A 87 18.31 18.37 -12.04
C ASP A 87 18.20 16.89 -12.45
N CYS A 88 18.07 16.00 -11.47
CA CYS A 88 17.93 14.56 -11.69
C CYS A 88 16.59 14.08 -11.14
N GLU A 89 15.79 13.44 -11.99
CA GLU A 89 14.50 12.90 -11.62
C GLU A 89 14.57 11.39 -11.36
N ILE A 90 14.00 10.96 -10.24
CA ILE A 90 13.84 9.57 -9.86
C ILE A 90 12.37 9.21 -10.07
N PRO A 91 12.04 8.46 -11.14
CA PRO A 91 10.68 8.01 -11.33
C PRO A 91 10.35 6.99 -10.25
N VAL A 92 9.20 7.13 -9.59
CA VAL A 92 8.73 6.20 -8.55
C VAL A 92 7.25 5.86 -8.73
N PRO A 93 6.77 4.70 -8.27
CA PRO A 93 5.34 4.43 -8.21
C PRO A 93 4.60 5.45 -7.34
N VAL A 94 3.33 5.71 -7.66
CA VAL A 94 2.40 6.32 -6.70
C VAL A 94 2.19 5.43 -5.47
N GLY A 95 2.03 6.04 -4.29
CA GLY A 95 1.80 5.34 -3.02
C GLY A 95 3.07 4.82 -2.36
N ILE A 96 4.23 5.46 -2.60
CA ILE A 96 5.46 5.19 -1.86
C ILE A 96 5.70 6.24 -0.78
N SER A 97 6.41 5.84 0.26
CA SER A 97 7.02 6.72 1.25
C SER A 97 8.54 6.72 1.03
N VAL A 98 9.13 7.91 0.96
CA VAL A 98 10.60 8.07 0.90
C VAL A 98 11.08 8.32 2.31
N THR A 99 11.98 7.46 2.79
CA THR A 99 12.59 7.60 4.11
C THR A 99 14.09 7.86 3.97
N ASP A 100 14.62 8.66 4.89
CA ASP A 100 16.07 8.80 5.07
C ASP A 100 16.68 7.52 5.66
N GLU A 101 18.01 7.44 5.72
CA GLU A 101 18.75 6.35 6.33
C GLU A 101 18.44 6.15 7.83
N ASN A 102 18.02 7.23 8.50
CA ASN A 102 17.57 7.22 9.89
C ASN A 102 16.09 6.80 10.07
N GLY A 103 15.41 6.39 9.00
CA GLY A 103 14.00 5.97 9.04
C GLY A 103 12.98 7.12 9.10
N LYS A 104 13.42 8.39 9.05
CA LYS A 104 12.55 9.56 9.00
C LYS A 104 11.85 9.64 7.65
N ILE A 105 10.52 9.75 7.64
CA ILE A 105 9.73 9.92 6.41
C ILE A 105 9.92 11.36 5.90
N ILE A 106 10.37 11.48 4.65
CA ILE A 106 10.60 12.76 3.95
C ILE A 106 9.34 13.15 3.17
N VAL A 107 8.73 12.21 2.44
CA VAL A 107 7.53 12.46 1.62
C VAL A 107 6.71 11.18 1.41
N THR A 108 5.38 11.31 1.31
CA THR A 108 4.43 10.23 1.00
C THR A 108 3.44 10.70 -0.07
N THR A 109 3.12 9.86 -1.05
CA THR A 109 2.30 10.23 -2.23
C THR A 109 0.79 9.96 -2.09
N LEU A 110 0.39 9.04 -1.22
CA LEU A 110 -0.99 8.84 -0.78
C LEU A 110 -0.93 8.42 0.68
N LYS A 111 -1.65 9.13 1.56
CA LYS A 111 -1.73 8.79 2.98
C LYS A 111 -3.00 8.00 3.23
N PRO A 112 -2.96 6.66 3.29
CA PRO A 112 -3.91 5.96 4.12
C PRO A 112 -3.68 6.39 5.58
N GLU A 113 -4.73 6.39 6.39
CA GLU A 113 -4.57 6.50 7.84
C GLU A 113 -3.83 5.25 8.32
N LEU A 114 -2.55 5.44 8.68
CA LEU A 114 -1.66 4.38 9.12
C LEU A 114 -1.56 4.43 10.64
N GLY A 115 -2.14 3.44 11.32
CA GLY A 115 -1.85 3.15 12.71
C GLY A 115 -0.49 2.46 12.83
N LYS A 116 0.35 2.87 13.78
CA LYS A 116 1.57 2.16 14.13
C LYS A 116 1.41 1.61 15.53
N VAL A 117 1.48 0.29 15.66
CA VAL A 117 1.48 -0.40 16.95
C VAL A 117 2.93 -0.74 17.27
N MET A 118 3.44 -0.22 18.39
CA MET A 118 4.73 -0.60 18.93
C MET A 118 4.52 -1.63 20.04
N TYR A 119 5.27 -2.72 19.98
CA TYR A 119 5.29 -3.75 20.99
C TYR A 119 6.43 -3.51 21.99
N ASP A 120 6.34 -4.12 23.16
CA ASP A 120 7.35 -4.02 24.23
C ASP A 120 8.73 -4.55 23.81
N ASP A 121 8.77 -5.41 22.79
CA ASP A 121 10.00 -5.92 22.17
C ASP A 121 10.55 -5.03 21.04
N PHE A 122 10.10 -3.78 20.97
CA PHE A 122 10.43 -2.78 19.95
C PHE A 122 10.03 -3.15 18.51
N LYS A 123 9.28 -4.24 18.30
CA LYS A 123 8.70 -4.51 16.98
C LYS A 123 7.60 -3.50 16.68
N GLN A 124 7.51 -3.14 15.40
CA GLN A 124 6.53 -2.19 14.91
C GLN A 124 5.67 -2.84 13.83
N ILE A 125 4.35 -2.83 14.03
CA ILE A 125 3.38 -3.23 13.01
C ILE A 125 2.68 -1.98 12.51
N SER A 126 2.65 -1.81 11.19
CA SER A 126 1.87 -0.76 10.54
C SER A 126 0.54 -1.35 10.09
N VAL A 127 -0.54 -0.79 10.59
CA VAL A 127 -1.92 -1.15 10.24
C VAL A 127 -2.46 -0.02 9.37
N ALA A 128 -2.86 -0.34 8.15
CA ALA A 128 -3.63 0.59 7.34
C ALA A 128 -5.10 0.33 7.61
N ASP A 129 -5.85 1.35 8.04
CA ASP A 129 -7.30 1.22 8.06
C ASP A 129 -7.79 1.26 6.61
N LEU A 130 -8.63 0.28 6.32
CA LEU A 130 -9.07 0.02 4.99
C LEU A 130 -10.59 0.22 4.95
N PRO A 131 -11.12 1.36 4.41
CA PRO A 131 -12.55 1.59 4.39
C PRO A 131 -13.23 0.40 3.74
N GLY A 132 -14.19 -0.18 4.48
CA GLY A 132 -14.84 -1.44 4.14
C GLY A 132 -15.20 -1.50 2.67
N LEU A 133 -14.90 -2.63 2.05
CA LEU A 133 -15.26 -3.03 0.69
C LEU A 133 -16.77 -2.74 0.47
N ILE A 134 -17.04 -1.54 -0.02
CA ILE A 134 -18.36 -1.13 -0.47
C ILE A 134 -18.67 -1.91 -1.73
N GLU A 135 -19.89 -2.42 -1.84
CA GLU A 135 -20.34 -3.16 -3.03
C GLU A 135 -19.93 -2.46 -4.33
N GLY A 136 -19.11 -3.14 -5.12
CA GLY A 136 -18.63 -2.60 -6.40
C GLY A 136 -17.36 -1.75 -6.30
N ALA A 137 -16.59 -1.84 -5.21
CA ALA A 137 -15.27 -1.23 -5.10
C ALA A 137 -14.30 -1.66 -6.22
N HIS A 138 -14.50 -2.88 -6.76
CA HIS A 138 -13.77 -3.41 -7.91
C HIS A 138 -14.13 -2.74 -9.25
N MET A 139 -15.35 -2.18 -9.39
CA MET A 139 -15.88 -1.61 -10.65
C MET A 139 -15.40 -0.19 -10.99
N ASN A 140 -14.26 0.26 -10.45
CA ASN A 140 -13.74 1.62 -10.65
C ASN A 140 -14.71 2.77 -10.26
N LYS A 141 -15.81 2.48 -9.54
CA LYS A 141 -16.69 3.52 -9.00
C LYS A 141 -16.09 4.06 -7.69
N GLY A 142 -15.50 5.25 -7.76
CA GLY A 142 -15.03 5.98 -6.57
C GLY A 142 -13.58 5.67 -6.14
N MET A 143 -13.31 5.77 -4.83
CA MET A 143 -11.97 5.62 -4.25
C MET A 143 -11.49 4.16 -4.13
N GLY A 144 -12.37 3.17 -4.36
CA GLY A 144 -12.12 1.74 -4.16
C GLY A 144 -10.94 1.16 -4.96
N HIS A 145 -10.77 1.54 -6.23
CA HIS A 145 -9.66 1.01 -7.03
C HIS A 145 -8.27 1.53 -6.58
N LYS A 146 -8.18 2.80 -6.17
CA LYS A 146 -6.94 3.36 -5.59
C LYS A 146 -6.61 2.70 -4.25
N PHE A 147 -7.65 2.29 -3.52
CA PHE A 147 -7.57 1.62 -2.24
C PHE A 147 -7.12 0.16 -2.35
N LEU A 148 -7.69 -0.62 -3.28
CA LEU A 148 -7.30 -2.02 -3.53
C LEU A 148 -5.81 -2.15 -3.95
N LYS A 149 -5.25 -1.12 -4.59
CA LYS A 149 -3.80 -1.04 -4.88
C LYS A 149 -2.92 -1.01 -3.62
N HIS A 150 -3.44 -0.52 -2.48
CA HIS A 150 -2.72 -0.56 -1.21
C HIS A 150 -2.76 -1.97 -0.59
N ILE A 151 -3.86 -2.72 -0.78
CA ILE A 151 -3.97 -4.12 -0.39
C ILE A 151 -2.89 -4.96 -1.08
N GLU A 152 -2.50 -4.65 -2.32
CA GLU A 152 -1.40 -5.35 -2.98
C GLU A 152 -0.08 -5.26 -2.20
N ARG A 153 0.14 -4.19 -1.43
CA ARG A 153 1.38 -3.91 -0.68
C ARG A 153 1.33 -4.38 0.78
N THR A 154 0.20 -4.86 1.26
CA THR A 154 0.11 -5.42 2.62
C THR A 154 0.57 -6.87 2.64
N ASN A 155 1.28 -7.26 3.71
CA ASN A 155 1.79 -8.62 3.87
C ASN A 155 0.71 -9.60 4.35
N GLN A 156 -0.27 -9.08 5.09
CA GLN A 156 -1.36 -9.83 5.71
C GLN A 156 -2.63 -8.99 5.70
N LEU A 157 -3.78 -9.65 5.63
CA LEU A 157 -5.09 -9.04 5.70
C LEU A 157 -5.73 -9.30 7.07
N LEU A 158 -6.47 -8.31 7.57
CA LEU A 158 -7.31 -8.44 8.76
C LEU A 158 -8.74 -8.09 8.35
N PHE A 159 -9.61 -9.10 8.29
CA PHE A 159 -11.04 -8.88 8.10
C PHE A 159 -11.67 -8.55 9.43
N VAL A 160 -12.29 -7.39 9.54
CA VAL A 160 -13.07 -7.02 10.72
C VAL A 160 -14.54 -7.16 10.37
N VAL A 161 -15.25 -8.07 11.05
CA VAL A 161 -16.65 -8.37 10.77
C VAL A 161 -17.47 -8.27 12.04
N ASP A 162 -18.58 -7.55 11.97
CA ASP A 162 -19.51 -7.40 13.09
C ASP A 162 -20.35 -8.68 13.27
N ILE A 163 -20.37 -9.22 14.48
CA ILE A 163 -21.16 -10.42 14.80
C ILE A 163 -22.68 -10.19 14.64
N SER A 164 -23.12 -8.95 14.79
CA SER A 164 -24.52 -8.58 14.61
C SER A 164 -24.91 -8.42 13.14
N GLY A 165 -23.99 -8.65 12.20
CA GLY A 165 -24.20 -8.42 10.77
C GLY A 165 -23.97 -6.96 10.38
N PHE A 166 -24.17 -6.66 9.10
CA PHE A 166 -23.88 -5.35 8.54
C PHE A 166 -25.00 -4.87 7.62
N GLN A 167 -25.34 -3.58 7.73
CA GLN A 167 -26.24 -2.89 6.82
C GLN A 167 -25.73 -1.47 6.61
N LEU A 168 -25.39 -1.11 5.36
CA LEU A 168 -24.78 0.18 5.04
C LEU A 168 -25.79 1.34 5.07
N SER A 169 -27.03 1.08 4.66
CA SER A 169 -28.13 2.05 4.61
C SER A 169 -29.47 1.33 4.72
N SER A 170 -30.53 2.03 5.11
CA SER A 170 -31.91 1.50 5.13
C SER A 170 -32.38 0.95 3.77
N ARG A 171 -31.71 1.31 2.67
CA ARG A 171 -31.99 0.81 1.31
C ARG A 171 -31.20 -0.44 0.93
N THR A 172 -30.13 -0.78 1.66
CA THR A 172 -29.30 -1.96 1.39
C THR A 172 -29.81 -3.16 2.18
N LYS A 173 -29.71 -4.36 1.60
CA LYS A 173 -30.07 -5.61 2.28
C LYS A 173 -29.18 -5.78 3.53
N TYR A 174 -29.81 -6.10 4.66
CA TYR A 174 -29.07 -6.53 5.84
C TYR A 174 -28.33 -7.83 5.53
N ARG A 175 -27.07 -7.92 5.93
CA ARG A 175 -26.24 -9.10 5.74
C ARG A 175 -25.77 -9.69 7.05
N SER A 176 -25.79 -11.01 7.15
CA SER A 176 -25.19 -11.70 8.30
C SER A 176 -23.65 -11.56 8.28
N ALA A 177 -23.01 -11.87 9.40
CA ALA A 177 -21.55 -11.89 9.51
C ALA A 177 -20.93 -12.84 8.45
N PHE A 178 -21.54 -14.00 8.23
CA PHE A 178 -21.07 -14.97 7.25
C PHE A 178 -21.22 -14.47 5.81
N GLU A 179 -22.38 -13.89 5.47
CA GLU A 179 -22.60 -13.31 4.14
C GLU A 179 -21.60 -12.18 3.86
N THR A 180 -21.28 -11.39 4.89
CA THR A 180 -20.28 -10.31 4.82
C THR A 180 -18.90 -10.88 4.49
N ILE A 181 -18.45 -11.93 5.17
CA ILE A 181 -17.15 -12.57 4.90
C ILE A 181 -17.07 -13.08 3.45
N ILE A 182 -18.13 -13.72 2.96
CA ILE A 182 -18.20 -14.22 1.57
C ILE A 182 -18.09 -13.06 0.58
N LEU A 183 -18.84 -11.98 0.80
CA LEU A 183 -18.80 -10.80 -0.05
C LEU A 183 -17.41 -10.16 -0.07
N LEU A 184 -16.79 -9.94 1.09
CA LEU A 184 -15.44 -9.39 1.19
C LEU A 184 -14.43 -10.26 0.41
N THR A 185 -14.58 -11.57 0.50
CA THR A 185 -13.71 -12.52 -0.21
C THR A 185 -13.94 -12.48 -1.72
N LYS A 186 -15.19 -12.41 -2.18
CA LYS A 186 -15.53 -12.31 -3.62
C LYS A 186 -15.06 -10.99 -4.21
N GLU A 187 -15.17 -9.88 -3.48
CA GLU A 187 -14.67 -8.61 -3.99
C GLU A 187 -13.15 -8.57 -4.17
N LEU A 188 -12.40 -9.21 -3.27
CA LEU A 188 -10.95 -9.38 -3.43
C LEU A 188 -10.62 -10.22 -4.66
N GLU A 189 -11.37 -11.29 -4.90
CA GLU A 189 -11.24 -12.13 -6.10
C GLU A 189 -11.49 -11.35 -7.38
N LEU A 190 -12.62 -10.63 -7.44
CA LEU A 190 -13.03 -9.83 -8.59
C LEU A 190 -12.03 -8.71 -8.90
N TYR A 191 -11.32 -8.21 -7.88
CA TYR A 191 -10.22 -7.29 -8.11
C TYR A 191 -8.97 -7.99 -8.65
N LYS A 192 -8.52 -9.05 -7.96
CA LYS A 192 -7.33 -9.83 -8.33
C LYS A 192 -7.30 -11.16 -7.59
N GLU A 193 -7.35 -12.27 -8.34
CA GLU A 193 -7.30 -13.63 -7.82
C GLU A 193 -6.13 -13.88 -6.85
N GLU A 194 -4.95 -13.30 -7.11
CA GLU A 194 -3.76 -13.45 -6.25
C GLU A 194 -3.98 -12.96 -4.80
N LEU A 195 -4.92 -12.03 -4.56
CA LEU A 195 -5.19 -11.51 -3.22
C LEU A 195 -5.89 -12.51 -2.32
N GLN A 196 -6.63 -13.48 -2.86
CA GLN A 196 -7.24 -14.55 -2.07
C GLN A 196 -6.19 -15.45 -1.38
N MET A 197 -5.00 -15.55 -1.97
CA MET A 197 -3.91 -16.37 -1.45
C MET A 197 -3.13 -15.67 -0.33
N LYS A 198 -3.41 -14.39 -0.04
CA LYS A 198 -2.73 -13.67 1.03
C LYS A 198 -3.13 -14.21 2.39
N PRO A 199 -2.19 -14.33 3.35
CA PRO A 199 -2.53 -14.65 4.72
C PRO A 199 -3.58 -13.66 5.25
N ALA A 200 -4.67 -14.18 5.80
CA ALA A 200 -5.76 -13.38 6.33
C ALA A 200 -6.15 -13.84 7.73
N LEU A 201 -6.46 -12.90 8.60
CA LEU A 201 -7.04 -13.13 9.92
C LEU A 201 -8.46 -12.57 9.93
N LEU A 202 -9.39 -13.27 10.59
CA LEU A 202 -10.74 -12.77 10.85
C LEU A 202 -10.82 -12.29 12.30
N ALA A 203 -11.08 -11.00 12.49
CA ALA A 203 -11.45 -10.40 13.76
C ALA A 203 -12.97 -10.20 13.81
N VAL A 204 -13.62 -10.91 14.73
CA VAL A 204 -15.06 -10.75 14.97
C VAL A 204 -15.26 -9.64 16.00
N ASN A 205 -15.97 -8.59 15.59
CA ASN A 205 -16.22 -7.38 16.37
C ASN A 205 -17.61 -7.39 17.01
N LYS A 206 -17.81 -6.54 18.02
CA LYS A 206 -19.04 -6.38 18.82
C LYS A 206 -19.48 -7.62 19.62
N MET A 207 -18.49 -8.34 20.16
CA MET A 207 -18.73 -9.51 21.02
C MET A 207 -19.32 -9.17 22.40
N ASP A 208 -19.40 -7.88 22.74
CA ASP A 208 -20.05 -7.34 23.93
C ASP A 208 -21.59 -7.44 23.90
N LEU A 209 -22.19 -7.68 22.73
CA LEU A 209 -23.65 -7.81 22.61
C LEU A 209 -24.18 -9.09 23.27
N PRO A 210 -25.38 -9.05 23.87
CA PRO A 210 -25.92 -10.19 24.63
C PRO A 210 -26.11 -11.47 23.80
N ASN A 211 -26.45 -11.32 22.52
CA ASN A 211 -26.65 -12.45 21.60
C ASN A 211 -25.38 -12.82 20.81
N ALA A 212 -24.24 -12.16 21.08
CA ALA A 212 -22.99 -12.42 20.37
C ALA A 212 -22.45 -13.84 20.54
N PRO A 213 -22.50 -14.48 21.74
CA PRO A 213 -21.95 -15.82 21.91
C PRO A 213 -22.67 -16.85 21.03
N GLU A 214 -24.00 -16.81 20.98
CA GLU A 214 -24.81 -17.72 20.17
C GLU A 214 -24.54 -17.54 18.67
N LYS A 215 -24.57 -16.29 18.20
CA LYS A 215 -24.25 -15.95 16.80
C LYS A 215 -22.82 -16.33 16.43
N PHE A 216 -21.88 -16.24 17.37
CA PHE A 216 -20.49 -16.63 17.14
C PHE A 216 -20.37 -18.14 16.94
N HIS A 217 -21.07 -18.94 17.73
CA HIS A 217 -21.12 -20.39 17.51
C HIS A 217 -21.74 -20.74 16.15
N GLU A 218 -22.82 -20.06 15.77
CA GLU A 218 -23.44 -20.21 14.44
C GLU A 218 -22.44 -19.88 13.31
N LEU A 219 -21.76 -18.73 13.42
CA LEU A 219 -20.75 -18.29 12.46
C LEU A 219 -19.61 -19.29 12.33
N MET A 220 -19.09 -19.80 13.46
CA MET A 220 -18.02 -20.79 13.46
C MET A 220 -18.46 -22.11 12.80
N SER A 221 -19.71 -22.54 13.03
CA SER A 221 -20.28 -23.70 12.35
C SER A 221 -20.38 -23.50 10.83
N GLN A 222 -20.85 -22.32 10.40
CA GLN A 222 -20.94 -21.94 8.99
C GLN A 222 -19.56 -21.88 8.31
N LEU A 223 -18.53 -21.38 9.02
CA LEU A 223 -17.15 -21.31 8.53
C LEU A 223 -16.48 -22.69 8.42
N GLN A 224 -16.84 -23.65 9.27
CA GLN A 224 -16.32 -25.03 9.20
C GLN A 224 -16.92 -25.82 8.04
N ASN A 225 -18.16 -25.51 7.64
CA ASN A 225 -18.83 -26.17 6.52
C ASN A 225 -19.39 -25.19 5.49
N PRO A 226 -18.54 -24.39 4.82
CA PRO A 226 -18.99 -23.32 3.96
C PRO A 226 -19.76 -23.86 2.74
N LYS A 227 -19.38 -25.03 2.22
CA LYS A 227 -20.03 -25.68 1.07
C LYS A 227 -21.50 -26.01 1.33
N ALA A 228 -21.85 -26.32 2.58
CA ALA A 228 -23.23 -26.61 2.96
C ALA A 228 -24.12 -25.37 2.95
N PHE A 229 -23.57 -24.15 2.91
CA PHE A 229 -24.38 -22.91 2.94
C PHE A 229 -24.24 -22.07 1.67
N LEU A 230 -23.30 -22.39 0.78
CA LEU A 230 -23.10 -21.69 -0.50
C LEU A 230 -24.36 -21.65 -1.38
N HIS A 231 -25.27 -22.62 -1.26
CA HIS A 231 -26.50 -22.67 -2.05
C HIS A 231 -27.56 -21.61 -1.65
N LEU A 232 -27.39 -20.96 -0.49
CA LEU A 232 -28.26 -19.86 -0.02
C LEU A 232 -27.90 -18.50 -0.66
N PHE A 233 -26.81 -18.45 -1.42
CA PHE A 233 -26.30 -17.23 -2.01
C PHE A 233 -26.59 -17.15 -3.50
N GLU A 234 -26.83 -15.93 -4.00
CA GLU A 234 -26.87 -15.68 -5.44
C GLU A 234 -25.55 -16.16 -6.08
N LYS A 235 -25.62 -16.84 -7.23
CA LYS A 235 -24.44 -17.40 -7.93
C LYS A 235 -23.31 -16.37 -8.14
N ASN A 236 -23.65 -15.08 -8.21
CA ASN A 236 -22.72 -13.98 -8.42
C ASN A 236 -21.88 -13.63 -7.17
N MET A 237 -22.27 -14.10 -5.98
CA MET A 237 -21.57 -13.84 -4.71
C MET A 237 -20.61 -14.96 -4.31
N ILE A 238 -20.61 -16.09 -5.01
CA ILE A 238 -19.82 -17.26 -4.65
C ILE A 238 -18.43 -17.17 -5.30
N PRO A 239 -17.33 -17.27 -4.52
CA PRO A 239 -15.99 -17.35 -5.07
C PRO A 239 -15.78 -18.52 -6.02
N ASP A 240 -15.14 -18.27 -7.17
CA ASP A 240 -14.80 -19.31 -8.14
C ASP A 240 -13.54 -20.06 -7.66
N ARG A 241 -13.74 -20.89 -6.62
CA ARG A 241 -12.80 -21.80 -5.91
C ARG A 241 -11.99 -21.19 -4.75
#